data_AF-A0A6M3KZ32-F1
#
_entry.id   AF-A0A6M3KZ32-F1
#
_cell.length_a   1.000
_cell.length_b   1.000
_cell.length_c   1.000
_cell.angle_alpha   90.00
_cell.angle_beta   90.00
_cell.angle_gamma   90.00
#
_symmetry.space_group_name_H-M   'P 1'
#
loop_
_entity.id
_entity.type
_entity.pdbx_description
1 polymer ?
#
loop_
_entity_poly.entity_id
_entity_poly.type
_entity_poly.pdbx_seq_one_letter_code
_entity_poly.pdbx_strand_id
1 'polypeptide(L)' 'MPSVSKKQQQAMSIAEHEPDKLYARNRAMLGMSHQQLHDFASTPRKGLPLKKKRKRLLDYKK' A
#
# COMPACT_ATOMS: atom_id res chain seq x y z
N MET A 1 2.98 6.72 8.31
CA MET A 1 1.60 6.14 8.33
C MET A 1 1.67 4.71 7.79
N PRO A 2 1.06 3.69 8.43
CA PRO A 2 1.31 2.28 8.07
C PRO A 2 0.43 1.76 6.91
N SER A 3 0.91 0.74 6.21
CA SER A 3 0.19 0.04 5.14
C SER A 3 -1.01 -0.74 5.66
N VAL A 4 -2.14 -0.69 4.96
CA VAL A 4 -3.36 -1.41 5.36
C VAL A 4 -3.51 -2.78 4.72
N SER A 5 -2.57 -3.17 3.84
CA SER A 5 -2.55 -4.50 3.22
C SER A 5 -1.16 -4.87 2.72
N LYS A 6 -0.91 -6.17 2.56
CA LYS A 6 0.36 -6.70 2.03
C LYS A 6 0.66 -6.19 0.62
N LYS A 7 -0.37 -6.08 -0.24
CA LYS A 7 -0.20 -5.56 -1.61
C LYS A 7 0.19 -4.09 -1.64
N GLN A 8 -0.34 -3.28 -0.71
CA GLN A 8 0.06 -1.88 -0.59
C GLN A 8 1.51 -1.77 -0.13
N GLN A 9 1.86 -2.50 0.93
CA GLN A 9 3.24 -2.53 1.45
C GLN A 9 4.25 -2.91 0.35
N GLN A 10 3.96 -3.94 -0.45
CA GLN A 10 4.81 -4.33 -1.57
C GLN A 10 4.93 -3.25 -2.64
N ALA A 11 3.82 -2.61 -3.03
CA ALA A 11 3.85 -1.55 -4.02
C ALA A 11 4.69 -0.35 -3.55
N MET A 12 4.61 0.00 -2.26
CA MET A 12 5.39 1.08 -1.66
C MET A 12 6.88 0.72 -1.58
N SER A 13 7.20 -0.52 -1.21
CA SER A 13 8.59 -1.01 -1.20
C SER A 13 9.21 -1.02 -2.61
N ILE A 14 8.43 -1.38 -3.64
CA ILE A 14 8.88 -1.28 -5.04
C ILE A 14 9.06 0.20 -5.43
N ALA A 15 8.13 1.08 -5.07
CA ALA A 15 8.26 2.51 -5.36
C ALA A 15 9.49 3.14 -4.67
N GLU A 16 9.88 2.65 -3.49
CA GLU A 16 11.04 3.12 -2.72
C GLU A 16 12.37 2.63 -3.28
N HIS A 17 12.49 1.33 -3.59
CA HIS A 17 13.77 0.70 -3.93
C HIS A 17 13.94 0.36 -5.41
N GLU A 18 12.85 0.10 -6.13
CA GLU A 18 12.87 -0.35 -7.53
C GLU A 18 11.76 0.33 -8.37
N PRO A 19 11.76 1.67 -8.47
CA PRO A 19 10.65 2.43 -9.07
C PRO A 19 10.34 2.04 -10.53
N ASP A 20 11.35 1.57 -11.27
CA ASP A 20 11.19 1.12 -12.66
C ASP A 20 10.32 -0.14 -12.80
N LYS A 21 10.28 -0.98 -11.75
CA LYS A 21 9.45 -2.19 -11.71
C LYS A 21 8.03 -1.91 -11.19
N LEU A 22 7.73 -0.65 -10.84
CA LEU A 22 6.41 -0.28 -10.36
C LEU A 22 5.39 -0.34 -11.49
N TYR A 23 4.30 -1.10 -11.27
CA TYR A 23 3.20 -1.18 -12.23
C TYR A 23 2.65 0.21 -12.60
N ALA A 24 2.29 0.37 -13.88
CA ALA A 24 1.77 1.63 -14.42
C ALA A 24 0.62 2.24 -13.58
N ARG A 25 -0.32 1.39 -13.16
CA ARG A 25 -1.47 1.78 -12.29
C ARG A 25 -1.09 2.34 -10.92
N ASN A 26 0.15 2.13 -10.48
CA ASN A 26 0.65 2.57 -9.18
C ASN A 26 1.64 3.75 -9.30
N ARG A 27 1.91 4.28 -10.50
CA ARG A 27 2.92 5.35 -10.70
C ARG A 27 2.66 6.61 -9.89
N ALA A 28 1.42 6.88 -9.49
CA ALA A 28 1.10 7.96 -8.58
C ALA A 28 1.88 7.89 -7.24
N MET A 29 2.32 6.70 -6.82
CA MET A 29 3.15 6.51 -5.62
C MET A 29 4.55 7.12 -5.76
N LEU A 30 5.06 7.31 -6.98
CA LEU A 30 6.37 7.94 -7.21
C LEU A 30 6.38 9.43 -6.82
N GLY A 31 5.21 10.06 -6.68
CA GLY A 31 5.10 11.42 -6.18
C GLY A 31 5.18 11.54 -4.65
N MET A 32 5.24 10.42 -3.93
CA MET A 32 5.38 10.42 -2.46
C MET A 32 6.83 10.66 -2.06
N SER A 33 7.04 11.25 -0.88
CA SER A 33 8.40 11.41 -0.36
C SER A 33 8.99 10.05 0.02
N HIS A 34 10.32 9.95 -0.01
CA HIS A 34 11.03 8.74 0.41
C HIS A 34 10.63 8.31 1.82
N GLN A 35 10.53 9.24 2.78
CA GLN A 35 10.10 8.94 4.14
C GLN A 35 8.68 8.35 4.20
N GLN A 36 7.75 8.89 3.39
CA GLN A 36 6.41 8.33 3.34
C GLN A 36 6.43 6.91 2.78
N LEU A 37 7.16 6.67 1.68
CA LEU A 37 7.30 5.34 1.10
C LEU A 37 7.89 4.35 2.13
N HIS A 38 8.94 4.76 2.84
CA HIS A 38 9.60 4.00 3.88
C HIS A 38 8.66 3.61 5.03
N ASP A 39 7.88 4.56 5.55
CA ASP A 39 6.89 4.31 6.59
C ASP A 39 5.86 3.23 6.17
N PHE A 40 5.44 3.25 4.90
CA PHE A 40 4.50 2.26 4.38
C PHE A 40 5.17 0.91 4.12
N ALA A 41 6.40 0.89 3.60
CA ALA A 41 7.16 -0.31 3.27
C ALA A 41 7.60 -1.08 4.52
N SER A 42 7.98 -0.37 5.58
CA SER A 42 8.41 -0.92 6.88
C SER A 42 7.28 -1.53 7.71
N THR A 43 6.02 -1.43 7.28
CA THR A 43 4.88 -1.96 8.04
C THR A 43 4.98 -3.48 8.23
N PRO A 44 4.88 -4.01 9.47
CA PRO A 44 4.94 -5.44 9.72
C PRO A 44 3.88 -6.25 8.95
N ARG A 45 4.31 -7.34 8.31
CA ARG A 45 3.43 -8.18 7.47
C ARG A 45 2.47 -9.06 8.27
N LYS A 46 2.75 -9.29 9.56
CA LYS A 46 1.95 -10.13 10.45
C LYS A 46 0.60 -9.46 10.70
N GLY A 47 -0.49 -10.20 10.50
CA GLY A 47 -1.85 -9.68 10.69
C GLY A 47 -2.40 -8.81 9.56
N LEU A 48 -1.59 -8.43 8.55
CA LEU A 48 -2.10 -7.68 7.40
C LEU A 48 -2.89 -8.56 6.43
N PRO A 49 -4.06 -8.12 5.96
CA PRO A 49 -4.76 -8.81 4.89
C PRO A 49 -3.99 -8.67 3.56
N LEU A 50 -4.21 -9.60 2.63
CA LEU A 50 -3.65 -9.50 1.27
C LEU A 50 -4.10 -8.22 0.55
N LYS A 51 -5.38 -7.87 0.68
CA LYS A 51 -6.02 -6.66 0.17
C LYS A 51 -7.05 -6.19 1.17
N LYS A 52 -7.14 -4.88 1.42
CA LYS A 52 -8.23 -4.31 2.21
C LYS A 52 -9.54 -4.46 1.43
N LYS A 53 -10.53 -5.14 2.00
CA LYS A 53 -11.88 -5.19 1.43
C LYS A 53 -12.51 -3.80 1.55
N ARG A 54 -13.11 -3.31 0.47
CA ARG A 54 -13.93 -2.10 0.51
C ARG A 54 -15.28 -2.53 1.07
N LYS A 55 -15.67 -2.02 2.25
CA LYS A 55 -17.03 -2.25 2.77
C LYS A 55 -18.01 -1.65 1.77
N ARG A 56 -19.04 -2.41 1.37
CA ARG A 56 -20.09 -1.87 0.50
C ARG A 56 -21.03 -1.03 1.36
N LEU A 57 -21.63 0.02 0.80
CA LEU A 57 -22.56 0.89 1.55
C LEU A 57 -23.74 0.11 2.17
N LEU A 58 -24.13 -1.02 1.58
CA LEU A 58 -25.16 -1.92 2.12
C LEU A 58 -24.77 -2.60 3.46
N ASP A 59 -23.48 -2.70 3.78
CA ASP A 59 -23.00 -3.34 5.00
C ASP A 59 -23.15 -2.43 6.24
N TYR A 60 -23.52 -1.16 6.06
CA TYR A 60 -23.63 -0.13 7.11
C TYR A 60 -25.04 0.03 7.71
N LYS A 61 -26.04 -0.68 7.15
CA LYS A 61 -27.47 -0.52 7.48
C LYS A 61 -28.06 -1.66 8.33
N LYS A 62 -27.22 -2.41 9.06
CA LYS A 62 -27.62 -3.55 9.90
C LYS A 62 -27.31 -3.26 11.36
#